data_AF-A0AAU3E1T0-F1
#
_entry.id   AF-A0AAU3E1T0-F1
#
_cell.length_a   1.000
_cell.length_b   1.000
_cell.length_c   1.000
_cell.angle_alpha   90.00
_cell.angle_beta   90.00
_cell.angle_gamma   90.00
#
_symmetry.space_group_name_H-M   'P 1'
#
loop_
_entity.id
_entity.type
_entity.pdbx_description
1 polymer ?
#
loop_
_entity_poly.entity_id
_entity_poly.type
_entity_poly.pdbx_seq_one_letter_code
_entity_poly.pdbx_strand_id
1 'polypeptide(L)' 'MRRRVSFKEYLLATAMTLARRHRPVWSWIRWRYVCKCGNELPCRHRHRIPISRNNWPGEEDQ' A
#
# COMPACT_ATOMS: atom_id res chain seq x y z
N MET A 1 -6.79 26.62 0.37
CA MET A 1 -5.35 26.42 0.06
C MET A 1 -5.15 25.14 -0.74
N ARG A 2 -4.62 25.20 -1.97
CA ARG A 2 -4.20 24.00 -2.72
C ARG A 2 -2.90 23.49 -2.09
N ARG A 3 -3.01 22.53 -1.15
CA ARG A 3 -1.87 21.76 -0.64
C ARG A 3 -1.31 20.95 -1.80
N ARG A 4 -0.14 21.33 -2.30
CA ARG A 4 0.60 20.57 -3.32
C ARG A 4 1.49 19.58 -2.58
N VAL A 5 1.30 18.30 -2.85
CA VAL A 5 2.14 17.24 -2.31
C VAL A 5 3.32 17.06 -3.26
N SER A 6 4.53 16.99 -2.73
CA SER A 6 5.70 16.72 -3.55
C SER A 6 5.61 15.29 -4.12
N PHE A 7 6.20 15.09 -5.31
CA PHE A 7 6.25 13.77 -5.93
C PHE A 7 6.93 12.72 -5.02
N LYS A 8 7.89 13.15 -4.19
CA LYS A 8 8.56 12.30 -3.21
C LYS A 8 7.61 11.81 -2.12
N GLU A 9 6.80 12.70 -1.54
CA GLU A 9 5.80 12.33 -0.52
C GLU A 9 4.73 11.41 -1.10
N TYR A 10 4.30 11.66 -2.33
CA TYR A 10 3.39 10.77 -3.06
C TYR A 10 3.98 9.36 -3.23
N LEU A 11 5.25 9.27 -3.68
CA LEU A 11 5.94 7.99 -3.84
C LEU A 11 6.11 7.26 -2.50
N LEU A 12 6.45 7.96 -1.44
CA LEU A 12 6.60 7.37 -0.10
C LEU A 12 5.26 6.82 0.40
N ALA A 13 4.18 7.60 0.33
CA ALA A 13 2.85 7.15 0.73
C ALA A 13 2.38 5.93 -0.09
N THR A 14 2.67 5.93 -1.39
CA THR A 14 2.39 4.82 -2.31
C THR A 14 3.17 3.56 -1.91
N ALA A 15 4.48 3.69 -1.69
CA ALA A 15 5.34 2.58 -1.29
C ALA A 15 4.90 1.98 0.07
N MET A 16 4.59 2.83 1.05
CA MET A 16 4.08 2.39 2.36
C MET A 16 2.74 1.68 2.23
N THR A 17 1.83 2.18 1.40
CA THR A 17 0.54 1.55 1.17
C THR A 17 0.69 0.16 0.54
N LEU A 18 1.58 0.03 -0.45
CA LEU A 18 1.91 -1.25 -1.06
C LEU A 18 2.54 -2.22 -0.05
N ALA A 19 3.52 -1.78 0.75
CA ALA A 19 4.16 -2.61 1.77
C ALA A 19 3.18 -3.10 2.86
N ARG A 20 2.17 -2.31 3.21
CA ARG A 20 1.09 -2.73 4.12
C ARG A 20 0.16 -3.76 3.50
N ARG A 21 -0.13 -3.63 2.19
CA ARG A 21 -1.07 -4.50 1.46
C ARG A 21 -0.41 -5.80 0.99
N HIS A 22 0.86 -5.77 0.64
CA HIS A 22 1.63 -6.90 0.11
C HIS A 22 2.57 -7.51 1.16
N ARG A 23 2.00 -8.04 2.24
CA ARG A 23 2.78 -8.84 3.20
C ARG A 23 2.69 -10.33 2.88
N PRO A 24 3.78 -11.11 3.02
CA PRO A 24 3.71 -12.55 2.93
C PRO A 24 2.90 -13.09 4.12
N VAL A 25 1.93 -13.96 3.83
CA VAL A 25 1.11 -14.66 4.82
C VAL A 25 1.14 -16.15 4.51
N TRP A 26 1.14 -16.98 5.55
CA TRP A 26 1.06 -18.42 5.37
C TRP A 26 -0.37 -18.82 4.96
N SER A 27 -0.50 -19.52 3.83
CA SER A 27 -1.77 -20.11 3.40
C SER A 27 -1.80 -21.58 3.76
N TRP A 28 -2.66 -21.96 4.71
CA TRP A 28 -2.91 -23.35 5.05
C TRP A 28 -3.55 -24.15 3.91
N ILE A 29 -4.36 -23.50 3.08
CA ILE A 29 -5.01 -24.13 1.91
C ILE A 29 -3.97 -24.51 0.85
N ARG A 30 -2.98 -23.63 0.63
CA ARG A 30 -1.94 -23.82 -0.41
C ARG A 30 -0.62 -24.35 0.13
N TRP A 31 -0.50 -24.54 1.45
CA TRP A 31 0.72 -24.94 2.16
C TRP A 31 1.97 -24.14 1.77
N ARG A 32 1.81 -22.82 1.57
CA ARG A 32 2.91 -21.93 1.16
C ARG A 32 2.66 -20.48 1.55
N TYR A 33 3.72 -19.68 1.50
CA TYR A 33 3.60 -18.22 1.61
C TYR A 33 2.93 -17.63 0.37
N VAL A 34 1.86 -16.88 0.59
CA VAL A 34 1.15 -16.10 -0.42
C VAL A 34 1.13 -14.64 -0.01
N CYS A 35 0.85 -13.73 -0.93
CA CYS A 35 0.59 -12.34 -0.57
C CYS A 35 -0.74 -12.23 0.20
N LYS A 36 -0.81 -11.35 1.20
CA LYS A 36 -2.06 -10.99 1.92
C LYS A 36 -3.20 -10.58 0.97
N CYS A 37 -2.85 -10.09 -0.21
CA CYS A 37 -3.77 -9.79 -1.31
C CYS A 37 -4.41 -11.02 -1.99
N GLY A 38 -4.05 -12.24 -1.59
CA GLY A 38 -4.55 -13.50 -2.15
C GLY A 38 -3.78 -14.01 -3.38
N ASN A 39 -2.78 -13.27 -3.84
CA ASN A 39 -1.99 -13.63 -5.03
C ASN A 39 -0.67 -14.32 -4.65
N GLU A 40 -0.06 -15.00 -5.62
CA GLU A 40 1.24 -15.66 -5.40
C GLU A 40 2.37 -14.64 -5.29
N LEU A 41 3.46 -15.02 -4.59
CA LEU A 41 4.68 -14.22 -4.53
C LEU A 41 5.59 -14.57 -5.70
N PRO A 42 6.27 -13.61 -6.35
CA PRO A 42 6.14 -12.16 -6.16
C PRO A 42 4.78 -11.66 -6.66
N CYS A 43 4.12 -10.84 -5.84
CA CYS A 43 2.78 -10.37 -6.20
C CYS A 43 2.84 -9.40 -7.37
N ARG A 44 2.25 -9.81 -8.51
CA ARG A 44 2.07 -8.98 -9.71
C ARG A 44 0.70 -8.32 -9.79
N HIS A 45 -0.10 -8.38 -8.72
CA HIS A 45 -1.44 -7.83 -8.71
C HIS A 45 -1.40 -6.29 -8.72
N ARG A 46 -2.01 -5.69 -9.73
CA ARG A 46 -2.17 -4.24 -9.81
C ARG A 46 -3.30 -3.80 -8.88
N HIS A 47 -2.97 -3.40 -7.66
CA HIS A 47 -3.95 -2.76 -6.80
C HIS A 47 -4.12 -1.30 -7.18
N ARG A 48 -5.36 -0.88 -7.39
CA ARG A 48 -5.69 0.54 -7.42
C ARG A 48 -5.44 1.10 -6.01
N ILE A 49 -4.49 2.01 -5.88
CA ILE A 49 -4.16 2.65 -4.60
C ILE A 49 -5.21 3.75 -4.40
N PRO A 50 -6.10 3.65 -3.41
CA PRO A 50 -7.01 4.73 -3.09
C PRO A 50 -6.22 5.81 -2.37
N ILE A 51 -5.66 6.75 -3.14
CA ILE A 51 -5.00 7.93 -2.59
C ILE A 51 -6.11 8.94 -2.28
N SER A 52 -6.84 8.66 -1.20
CA SER A 52 -7.80 9.60 -0.60
C SER A 52 -7.04 10.65 0.20
N ARG A 53 -7.63 11.84 0.35
CA ARG A 53 -7.01 12.97 1.06
C ARG A 53 -6.56 12.63 2.49
N ASN A 54 -7.27 11.72 3.15
CA ASN A 54 -6.96 11.24 4.50
C ASN A 54 -5.66 10.41 4.66
N ASN A 55 -4.98 10.04 3.57
CA ASN A 55 -3.73 9.26 3.63
C ASN A 55 -2.48 10.13 3.38
N TRP A 56 -2.62 11.45 3.27
CA TRP A 56 -1.48 12.33 3.07
C TRP A 56 -0.74 12.58 4.40
N PRO A 57 0.59 12.38 4.46
CA PRO A 57 1.37 12.78 5.63
C PRO A 57 1.31 14.31 5.79
N GLY A 58 0.87 14.79 6.96
CA GLY A 58 0.59 16.21 7.23
C GLY A 58 -0.85 16.54 7.68
N GLU A 59 -1.66 15.52 8.00
CA GLU A 59 -2.94 15.65 8.70
C GLU A 59 -2.82 15.49 10.24
N GLU A 60 -1.63 15.71 10.79
CA GLU A 60 -1.42 15.81 12.24
C GLU A 60 -1.46 17.30 12.62
N ASP A 61 -2.40 17.64 13.51
CA ASP A 61 -2.70 18.93 14.13
C ASP A 61 -3.40 20.02 13.29
N GLN A 62 -4.74 20.01 13.38
CA GLN A 62 -5.50 21.19 13.81
C GLN A 62 -6.70 20.79 14.68
#